data_AF-A0A529X5G3-F1
#
_entry.id   AF-A0A529X5G3-F1
#
_cell.length_a   1.000
_cell.length_b   1.000
_cell.length_c   1.000
_cell.angle_alpha   90.00
_cell.angle_beta   90.00
_cell.angle_gamma   90.00
#
_symmetry.space_group_name_H-M   'P 1'
#
loop_
_entity.id
_entity.type
_entity.pdbx_description
1 polymer ?
#
loop_
_entity_poly.entity_id
_entity_poly.type
_entity_poly.pdbx_seq_one_letter_code
_entity_poly.pdbx_strand_id
1 'polypeptide(L)'
;WALIGAGVFEGEKIGRSKLREQDWLTTVVEQDQGHMSARVTGAMIDFLTPGDAAAIIERLADPAIKIVSLTITEGGYFIDPASG
;
A
#
# COMPACT_ATOMS: atom_id res chain seq x y z
N TRP A 1 -14.55 -3.01 3.52
CA TRP A 1 -13.59 -3.30 2.43
C TRP A 1 -12.20 -3.33 3.03
N ALA A 2 -11.41 -4.35 2.71
CA ALA A 2 -10.03 -4.50 3.16
C ALA A 2 -9.06 -4.10 2.03
N LEU A 3 -7.80 -3.86 2.38
CA LEU A 3 -6.74 -3.46 1.47
C LEU A 3 -5.72 -4.59 1.27
N ILE A 4 -5.23 -4.70 0.05
CA ILE A 4 -4.11 -5.56 -0.31
C ILE A 4 -3.04 -4.66 -0.92
N GLY A 5 -1.87 -4.60 -0.28
CA GLY A 5 -0.73 -3.84 -0.79
C GLY A 5 -0.13 -4.50 -2.03
N ALA A 6 0.32 -3.67 -2.96
CA ALA A 6 1.14 -4.08 -4.10
C ALA A 6 2.26 -3.05 -4.29
N GLY A 7 3.44 -3.54 -4.61
CA GLY A 7 4.66 -2.76 -4.78
C GLY A 7 5.48 -3.32 -5.93
N VAL A 8 6.30 -2.49 -6.56
CA VAL A 8 7.10 -2.84 -7.74
C VAL A 8 8.60 -2.70 -7.48
N PHE A 9 9.00 -2.08 -6.37
CA PHE A 9 10.39 -1.86 -6.00
C PHE A 9 10.85 -2.90 -4.98
N GLU A 10 12.06 -3.43 -5.19
CA GLU A 10 12.68 -4.41 -4.30
C GLU A 10 12.80 -3.93 -2.84
N GLY A 11 13.03 -2.62 -2.63
CA GLY A 11 13.14 -2.03 -1.30
C GLY A 11 11.88 -2.16 -0.43
N GLU A 12 10.71 -2.38 -1.05
CA GLU A 12 9.44 -2.53 -0.33
C GLU A 12 9.32 -3.87 0.41
N LYS A 13 10.15 -4.87 0.05
CA LYS A 13 10.17 -6.20 0.69
C LYS A 13 10.42 -6.12 2.19
N ILE A 14 11.25 -5.17 2.63
CA ILE A 14 11.57 -4.96 4.05
C ILE A 14 10.33 -4.51 4.83
N GLY A 15 9.61 -3.51 4.31
CA GLY A 15 8.39 -3.00 4.92
C GLY A 15 7.31 -4.08 4.98
N ARG A 16 7.13 -4.82 3.87
CA ARG A 16 6.22 -5.96 3.81
C ARG A 16 6.51 -7.01 4.89
N SER A 17 7.77 -7.41 5.08
CA SER A 17 8.14 -8.43 6.09
C SER A 17 7.73 -7.99 7.49
N LYS A 18 8.02 -6.74 7.85
CA LYS A 18 7.66 -6.16 9.15
C LYS A 18 6.15 -6.11 9.38
N LEU A 19 5.38 -5.78 8.35
CA LEU A 19 3.92 -5.76 8.45
C LEU A 19 3.35 -7.18 8.60
N ARG A 20 3.90 -8.14 7.86
CA ARG A 20 3.49 -9.54 7.94
C ARG A 20 3.65 -10.13 9.34
N GLU A 21 4.75 -9.80 10.03
CA GLU A 21 5.03 -10.22 11.41
C GLU A 21 4.06 -9.63 12.45
N GLN A 22 3.29 -8.61 12.07
CA GLN A 22 2.36 -7.90 12.95
C GLN A 22 0.90 -8.12 12.54
N ASP A 23 0.59 -9.22 11.83
CA ASP A 23 -0.75 -9.47 11.28
C ASP A 23 -1.28 -8.32 10.39
N TRP A 24 -0.36 -7.64 9.70
CA TRP A 24 -0.61 -6.46 8.85
C TRP A 24 -1.13 -5.23 9.60
N LEU A 25 -1.05 -5.22 10.93
CA LEU A 25 -1.44 -4.09 11.75
C LEU A 25 -0.38 -2.99 11.71
N THR A 26 -0.84 -1.74 11.82
CA THR A 26 0.02 -0.56 12.00
C THR A 26 -0.56 0.36 13.06
N THR A 27 0.25 1.24 13.63
CA THR A 27 -0.26 2.31 14.51
C THR A 27 -0.14 3.64 13.79
N VAL A 28 -1.24 4.36 13.69
CA VAL A 28 -1.26 5.77 13.26
C VAL A 28 -1.25 6.62 14.52
N VAL A 29 -0.34 7.60 14.56
CA VAL A 29 -0.26 8.60 15.62
C VAL A 29 -0.66 9.94 15.01
N GLU A 30 -1.75 10.51 15.51
CA GLU A 30 -2.20 11.85 15.18
C GLU A 30 -1.60 12.82 16.20
N GLN A 31 -1.00 13.91 15.72
CA GLN A 31 -0.30 14.87 16.57
C GLN A 31 -0.58 16.31 16.11
N ASP A 32 -1.00 17.14 17.07
CA ASP A 32 -1.21 18.57 16.90
C ASP A 32 -0.67 19.37 18.11
N GLN A 33 -0.99 20.66 18.19
CA GLN A 33 -0.63 21.48 19.35
C GLN A 33 -1.50 21.13 20.58
N GLY A 34 -0.96 20.25 21.42
CA GLY A 34 -1.56 19.92 22.72
C GLY A 34 -2.40 18.64 22.72
N HIS A 35 -2.61 18.02 21.56
CA HIS A 35 -3.23 16.71 21.45
C HIS A 35 -2.32 15.71 20.72
N MET A 36 -2.32 14.49 21.25
CA MET A 36 -1.68 13.32 20.64
C MET A 36 -2.60 12.12 20.87
N SER A 37 -2.91 11.39 19.81
CA SER A 37 -3.68 10.15 19.89
C SER A 37 -3.03 9.06 19.04
N ALA A 38 -3.14 7.82 19.49
CA ALA A 38 -2.60 6.66 18.78
C ALA A 38 -3.72 5.65 18.55
N ARG A 39 -3.79 5.13 17.33
CA ARG A 39 -4.79 4.13 16.93
C ARG A 39 -4.14 3.02 16.12
N VAL A 40 -4.37 1.77 16.54
CA VAL A 40 -4.04 0.60 15.73
C VAL A 40 -5.01 0.53 14.56
N THR A 41 -4.48 0.36 13.35
CA THR A 41 -5.25 0.16 12.12
C THR A 41 -5.01 -1.26 11.59
N GLY A 42 -6.05 -1.86 11.02
CA GLY A 42 -6.04 -3.20 10.45
C GLY A 42 -6.81 -3.28 9.14
N ALA A 43 -6.81 -2.18 8.37
CA ALA A 43 -7.48 -2.14 7.07
C ALA A 43 -6.74 -2.99 6.01
N MET A 44 -5.42 -3.07 6.11
CA MET A 44 -4.59 -3.94 5.28
C MET A 44 -4.65 -5.38 5.81
N ILE A 45 -4.87 -6.34 4.91
CA ILE A 45 -4.94 -7.76 5.26
C ILE A 45 -3.89 -8.61 4.54
N ASP A 46 -3.18 -8.02 3.57
CA ASP A 46 -2.12 -8.67 2.81
C ASP A 46 -1.28 -7.61 2.09
N PHE A 47 -0.08 -7.99 1.68
CA PHE A 47 0.76 -7.25 0.73
C PHE A 47 1.43 -8.31 -0.15
N LEU A 48 1.19 -8.26 -1.46
CA LEU A 48 1.82 -9.15 -2.43
C LEU A 48 3.35 -9.00 -2.44
N THR A 49 4.08 -10.02 -2.87
CA THR A 49 5.54 -9.92 -2.98
C THR A 49 5.89 -8.81 -3.99
N PRO A 50 6.64 -7.76 -3.59
CA PRO A 50 7.00 -6.68 -4.49
C PRO A 50 7.75 -7.20 -5.72
N GLY A 51 7.35 -6.72 -6.90
CA GLY A 51 7.93 -7.14 -8.18
C GLY A 51 7.40 -8.46 -8.76
N ASP A 52 6.56 -9.21 -8.03
CA ASP A 52 5.90 -10.41 -8.57
C ASP A 52 4.73 -10.02 -9.48
N ALA A 53 5.04 -9.71 -10.74
CA ALA A 53 4.08 -9.23 -11.72
C ALA A 53 2.92 -10.22 -11.95
N ALA A 54 3.19 -11.53 -11.92
CA ALA A 54 2.16 -12.54 -12.15
C ALA A 54 1.13 -12.54 -11.01
N ALA A 55 1.58 -12.56 -9.76
CA ALA A 55 0.70 -12.51 -8.60
C ALA A 55 -0.09 -11.19 -8.51
N ILE A 56 0.54 -10.07 -8.88
CA ILE A 56 -0.12 -8.76 -8.93
C ILE A 56 -1.24 -8.75 -9.99
N ILE A 57 -0.95 -9.21 -11.21
CA ILE A 57 -1.95 -9.27 -12.30
C ILE A 57 -3.12 -10.18 -11.92
N GLU A 58 -2.84 -11.35 -11.36
CA GLU A 58 -3.88 -12.28 -10.90
C GLU A 58 -4.79 -11.62 -9.86
N ARG A 59 -4.20 -10.95 -8.85
CA ARG A 59 -4.98 -10.27 -7.82
C ARG A 59 -5.79 -9.10 -8.37
N LEU A 60 -5.24 -8.33 -9.31
CA LEU A 60 -5.96 -7.22 -9.96
C LEU A 60 -7.15 -7.71 -10.80
N ALA A 61 -7.08 -8.93 -11.34
CA ALA A 61 -8.14 -9.54 -12.14
C ALA A 61 -9.23 -10.23 -11.29
N ASP A 62 -9.01 -10.40 -9.98
CA ASP A 62 -9.99 -11.01 -9.07
C ASP A 62 -11.30 -10.17 -9.08
N PRO A 63 -12.46 -10.78 -9.40
CA PRO A 63 -13.73 -10.07 -9.42
C PRO A 63 -14.13 -9.48 -8.06
N ALA A 64 -13.53 -9.87 -6.94
CA ALA A 64 -13.73 -9.24 -5.65
C ALA A 64 -13.01 -7.88 -5.52
N ILE A 65 -11.95 -7.63 -6.30
CA ILE A 65 -11.25 -6.35 -6.35
C ILE A 65 -12.01 -5.39 -7.26
N LYS A 66 -12.63 -4.37 -6.65
CA LYS A 66 -13.47 -3.39 -7.35
C LYS A 66 -12.79 -2.03 -7.54
N ILE A 67 -11.74 -1.75 -6.78
CA ILE A 67 -11.04 -0.47 -6.75
C ILE A 67 -9.54 -0.73 -6.74
N VAL A 68 -8.82 0.03 -7.56
CA VAL A 68 -7.35 0.15 -7.53
C VAL A 68 -7.04 1.60 -7.16
N SER A 69 -6.34 1.80 -6.05
CA SER A 69 -5.87 3.12 -5.60
C SER A 69 -4.35 3.21 -5.74
N LEU A 70 -3.82 4.38 -6.07
CA LEU A 70 -2.40 4.58 -6.38
C LEU A 70 -1.80 5.69 -5.53
N THR A 71 -0.67 5.42 -4.89
CA THR A 71 0.19 6.40 -4.20
C THR A 71 1.60 6.31 -4.78
N ILE A 72 1.71 6.54 -6.09
CA ILE A 72 2.93 6.28 -6.89
C ILE A 72 3.79 7.54 -7.10
N THR A 73 3.53 8.61 -6.35
CA THR A 73 4.07 9.97 -6.57
C THR A 73 3.67 10.57 -7.92
N GLU A 74 3.93 11.85 -8.13
CA GLU A 74 3.60 12.59 -9.36
C GLU A 74 4.34 12.01 -10.58
N GLY A 75 5.61 11.65 -10.41
CA GLY A 75 6.43 11.08 -11.48
C GLY A 75 5.99 9.68 -11.94
N GLY A 76 5.22 8.96 -11.12
CA GLY A 76 4.75 7.61 -11.43
C GLY A 76 3.72 7.55 -12.57
N TYR A 77 3.13 8.69 -12.95
CA TYR A 77 2.17 8.76 -14.06
C TYR A 77 2.85 8.90 -15.43
N PHE A 78 4.16 9.20 -15.47
CA PHE A 78 4.93 9.39 -16.71
C PHE A 78 4.32 10.42 -17.68
N ILE A 79 3.68 11.45 -17.12
CA ILE A 79 3.13 12.60 -17.85
C ILE A 79 4.19 13.70 -17.93
N ASP A 80 4.35 14.30 -19.11
CA ASP A 80 5.17 15.52 -19.26
C ASP A 80 4.45 16.67 -18.54
N PRO A 81 5.07 17.29 -17.51
CA PRO A 81 4.44 18.38 -16.76
C PRO A 81 4.06 19.60 -17.61
N ALA A 82 4.71 19.81 -18.76
CA ALA A 82 4.48 20.96 -19.62
C ALA A 82 3.35 20.74 -20.64
N SER A 83 3.13 19.50 -21.08
CA SER A 83 2.23 19.19 -22.21
C SER A 83 1.05 18.29 -21.86
N GLY A 84 1.13 17.53 -20.76
CA GLY A 84 0.07 16.61 -20.32
C GLY A 84 0.13 15.25 -21.02
#